data_AF-A0A0E3ZH30-F1
#
_entry.id   AF-A0A0E3ZH30-F1
#
_cell.length_a   1.000
_cell.length_b   1.000
_cell.length_c   1.000
_cell.angle_alpha   90.00
_cell.angle_beta   90.00
_cell.angle_gamma   90.00
#
_symmetry.space_group_name_H-M   'P 1'
#
loop_
_entity.id
_entity.type
_entity.pdbx_description
1 polymer ?
#
loop_
_entity_poly.entity_id
_entity_poly.type
_entity_poly.pdbx_seq_one_letter_code
_entity_poly.pdbx_strand_id
1 'polypeptide(L)'
;MRKIYCLVLLLLMCGSLYSTNAFAKVSKTEAKQDSLPVPKGMMFYVQRDPNANTVIYELNKTAQGSLDENEPIHPFWIRYAEGGEHKELNYIQRKFAYGLNTKKLGKDSYELKFVCYSKLALYLRKGNDGAYHVLCKINNREAVLDRIFVRIEGGTFWVPNVLYVELKGRDAATGKMVTERFKP
;
A
#
# COMPACT_ATOMS: atom_id res chain seq x y z
N MET A 1 23.98 -17.95 -1.97
CA MET A 1 22.58 -18.06 -1.49
C MET A 1 22.28 -16.86 -0.59
N ARG A 2 21.84 -15.74 -1.19
CA ARG A 2 21.57 -14.49 -0.46
C ARG A 2 20.24 -14.61 0.27
N LYS A 3 20.29 -14.91 1.57
CA LYS A 3 19.17 -14.67 2.49
C LYS A 3 19.01 -13.15 2.60
N ILE A 4 18.22 -12.59 1.68
CA ILE A 4 17.86 -11.18 1.69
C ILE A 4 16.87 -11.01 2.83
N TYR A 5 17.36 -10.56 3.98
CA TYR A 5 16.58 -10.08 5.11
C TYR A 5 15.84 -8.78 4.72
N CYS A 6 14.89 -8.86 3.78
CA CYS A 6 14.19 -7.69 3.21
C CYS A 6 12.92 -7.29 3.96
N LEU A 7 12.56 -7.93 5.07
CA LEU A 7 11.36 -7.57 5.81
C LEU A 7 11.74 -6.89 7.13
N VAL A 8 12.03 -5.60 7.05
CA VAL A 8 11.79 -4.66 8.16
C VAL A 8 10.44 -4.02 7.85
N LEU A 9 9.36 -4.78 8.06
CA LEU A 9 8.00 -4.28 7.82
C LEU A 9 7.54 -3.55 9.08
N LEU A 10 8.04 -2.32 9.21
CA LEU A 10 7.86 -1.52 10.40
C LEU A 10 6.44 -0.97 10.52
N LEU A 11 5.78 -1.45 11.56
CA LEU A 11 4.50 -0.99 12.10
C LEU A 11 4.72 0.00 13.25
N LEU A 12 5.66 0.96 13.14
CA LEU A 12 5.89 1.93 14.22
C LEU A 12 4.84 3.04 14.20
N MET A 13 3.75 2.77 14.91
CA MET A 13 2.99 3.78 15.63
C MET A 13 3.91 4.40 16.70
N CYS A 14 4.03 5.72 16.71
CA CYS A 14 4.53 6.42 17.90
C CYS A 14 3.47 6.32 19.01
N GLY A 15 3.89 5.78 20.15
CA GLY A 15 3.53 6.30 21.48
C GLY A 15 2.16 5.94 22.05
N SER A 16 2.13 4.89 22.85
CA SER A 16 1.66 4.98 24.24
C SER A 16 2.35 3.88 25.04
N LEU A 17 3.10 4.27 26.06
CA LEU A 17 3.59 3.39 27.11
C LEU A 17 2.41 2.57 27.66
N TYR A 18 2.48 1.24 27.59
CA TYR A 18 1.60 0.40 28.39
C TYR A 18 2.45 -0.53 29.26
N SER A 19 2.28 -0.32 30.56
CA SER A 19 2.71 -1.19 31.65
C SER A 19 2.48 -2.67 31.35
N THR A 20 3.41 -3.47 31.85
CA THR A 20 3.28 -4.91 32.00
C THR A 20 2.02 -5.29 32.78
N ASN A 21 1.44 -6.42 32.36
CA ASN A 21 0.46 -7.28 33.06
C ASN A 21 -1.03 -6.99 32.86
N ALA A 22 -1.63 -7.65 31.86
CA ALA A 22 -2.64 -8.69 32.09
C ALA A 22 -3.00 -9.37 30.75
N PHE A 23 -2.81 -10.68 30.67
CA PHE A 23 -3.37 -11.51 29.61
C PHE A 23 -4.90 -11.53 29.75
N ALA A 24 -5.58 -10.58 29.11
CA ALA A 24 -6.99 -10.70 28.80
C ALA A 24 -7.11 -11.39 27.44
N LYS A 25 -7.76 -12.56 27.43
CA LYS A 25 -8.10 -13.34 26.24
C LYS A 25 -9.02 -12.51 25.36
N VAL A 26 -8.45 -11.67 24.49
CA VAL A 26 -9.21 -10.92 23.49
C VAL A 26 -9.79 -11.94 22.51
N SER A 27 -11.12 -12.04 22.52
CA SER A 27 -11.90 -12.78 21.54
C SER A 27 -11.42 -12.42 20.13
N LYS A 28 -11.05 -13.45 19.35
CA LYS A 28 -10.69 -13.32 17.93
C LYS A 28 -11.91 -12.84 17.14
N THR A 29 -12.17 -11.55 17.16
CA THR A 29 -13.01 -10.93 16.14
C THR A 29 -12.08 -10.60 14.99
N GLU A 30 -12.02 -11.50 14.00
CA GLU A 30 -11.39 -11.18 12.72
C GLU A 30 -12.01 -9.88 12.21
N ALA A 31 -11.21 -8.83 12.01
CA ALA A 31 -11.71 -7.69 11.26
C ALA A 31 -12.00 -8.20 9.84
N LYS A 32 -13.28 -8.29 9.50
CA LYS A 32 -13.72 -8.68 8.16
C LYS A 32 -13.16 -7.63 7.20
N GLN A 33 -12.45 -8.04 6.16
CA GLN A 33 -11.81 -7.12 5.20
C GLN A 33 -12.77 -6.03 4.65
N ASP A 34 -14.07 -6.34 4.63
CA ASP A 34 -15.17 -5.48 4.20
C ASP A 34 -15.59 -4.40 5.21
N SER A 35 -15.16 -4.49 6.47
CA SER A 35 -15.46 -3.48 7.50
C SER A 35 -14.39 -2.38 7.60
N LEU A 36 -13.31 -2.48 6.82
CA LEU A 36 -12.29 -1.45 6.77
C LEU A 36 -12.77 -0.25 5.94
N PRO A 37 -12.40 0.98 6.33
CA PRO A 37 -12.80 2.18 5.61
C PRO A 37 -12.25 2.17 4.18
N VAL A 38 -13.01 2.71 3.23
CA VAL A 38 -12.60 2.85 1.83
C VAL A 38 -12.35 4.34 1.56
N PRO A 39 -11.09 4.76 1.38
CA PRO A 39 -10.77 6.14 1.02
C PRO A 39 -11.34 6.50 -0.36
N LYS A 40 -11.43 7.79 -0.70
CA LYS A 40 -11.91 8.27 -2.01
C LYS A 40 -10.91 9.26 -2.62
N GLY A 41 -10.87 9.34 -3.96
CA GLY A 41 -10.10 10.36 -4.68
C GLY A 41 -8.60 10.11 -4.83
N MET A 42 -8.13 8.88 -4.55
CA MET A 42 -6.73 8.47 -4.64
C MET A 42 -6.48 7.50 -5.80
N MET A 43 -5.21 7.19 -6.08
CA MET A 43 -4.83 6.22 -7.11
C MET A 43 -5.04 4.78 -6.61
N PHE A 44 -4.48 4.46 -5.45
CA PHE A 44 -4.70 3.20 -4.75
C PHE A 44 -4.38 3.35 -3.25
N TYR A 45 -4.62 2.31 -2.48
CA TYR A 45 -4.32 2.31 -1.05
C TYR A 45 -3.88 0.95 -0.54
N VAL A 46 -3.09 0.96 0.54
CA VAL A 46 -2.60 -0.23 1.23
C VAL A 46 -3.26 -0.30 2.60
N GLN A 47 -3.90 -1.43 2.87
CA GLN A 47 -4.48 -1.77 4.16
C GLN A 47 -3.90 -3.07 4.68
N ARG A 48 -4.08 -3.28 5.98
CA ARG A 48 -3.69 -4.51 6.65
C ARG A 48 -4.62 -4.82 7.80
N ASP A 49 -4.54 -6.06 8.25
CA ASP A 49 -5.13 -6.52 9.49
C ASP A 49 -3.99 -6.75 10.50
N PRO A 50 -4.12 -6.38 11.80
CA PRO A 50 -5.30 -5.86 12.49
C PRO A 50 -5.48 -4.33 12.53
N ASN A 51 -4.66 -3.56 11.82
CA ASN A 51 -4.67 -2.10 11.95
C ASN A 51 -5.43 -1.42 10.80
N ALA A 52 -6.51 -0.72 11.11
CA ALA A 52 -7.34 0.00 10.13
C ALA A 52 -6.66 1.23 9.49
N ASN A 53 -5.54 1.71 10.03
CA ASN A 53 -4.76 2.79 9.41
C ASN A 53 -4.34 2.38 8.01
N THR A 54 -4.54 3.31 7.07
CA THR A 54 -4.43 3.06 5.65
C THR A 54 -3.34 3.95 5.07
N VAL A 55 -2.46 3.39 4.25
CA VAL A 55 -1.54 4.21 3.45
C VAL A 55 -2.22 4.52 2.12
N ILE A 56 -2.36 5.81 1.83
CA ILE A 56 -2.91 6.35 0.60
C ILE A 56 -1.77 6.64 -0.36
N TYR A 57 -2.03 6.39 -1.64
CA TYR A 57 -1.13 6.74 -2.73
C TYR A 57 -1.91 7.59 -3.72
N GLU A 58 -1.51 8.85 -3.87
CA GLU A 58 -2.14 9.80 -4.77
C GLU A 58 -1.16 10.35 -5.78
N LEU A 59 -1.69 10.94 -6.86
CA LEU A 59 -0.87 11.57 -7.89
C LEU A 59 -0.20 12.82 -7.33
N ASN A 60 1.13 12.88 -7.40
CA ASN A 60 1.86 14.03 -6.89
C ASN A 60 2.05 15.07 -7.98
N LYS A 61 1.60 16.29 -7.71
CA LYS A 61 1.74 17.42 -8.64
C LYS A 61 2.60 18.50 -8.00
N THR A 62 3.43 19.14 -8.82
CA THR A 62 4.18 20.32 -8.41
C THR A 62 3.22 21.49 -8.13
N ALA A 63 3.73 22.55 -7.51
CA ALA A 63 2.96 23.78 -7.28
C ALA A 63 2.39 24.40 -8.57
N GLN A 64 2.99 24.10 -9.74
CA GLN A 64 2.55 24.55 -11.06
C GLN A 64 1.48 23.62 -11.68
N GLY A 65 1.09 22.54 -10.99
CA GLY A 65 0.05 21.60 -11.43
C GLY A 65 0.54 20.49 -12.36
N SER A 66 1.82 20.50 -12.76
CA SER A 66 2.47 19.44 -13.53
C SER A 66 2.79 18.24 -12.64
N LEU A 67 2.93 17.05 -13.23
CA LEU A 67 3.36 15.86 -12.48
C LEU A 67 4.78 16.07 -11.92
N ASP A 68 5.01 15.71 -10.66
CA ASP A 68 6.37 15.58 -10.14
C ASP A 68 7.02 14.32 -10.73
N GLU A 69 7.94 14.46 -11.67
CA GLU A 69 8.52 13.29 -12.34
C GLU A 69 9.47 12.47 -11.45
N ASN A 70 9.98 13.05 -10.35
CA ASN A 70 10.88 12.37 -9.43
C ASN A 70 10.10 11.51 -8.43
N GLU A 71 9.01 12.06 -7.90
CA GLU A 71 8.10 11.38 -6.97
C GLU A 71 6.66 11.50 -7.47
N PRO A 72 6.26 10.82 -8.56
CA PRO A 72 4.96 11.03 -9.22
C PRO A 72 3.77 10.50 -8.42
N ILE A 73 4.04 9.75 -7.35
CA ILE A 73 3.04 9.27 -6.40
C ILE A 73 3.48 9.70 -5.00
N HIS A 74 2.59 10.39 -4.29
CA HIS A 74 2.81 10.82 -2.92
C HIS A 74 2.12 9.87 -1.94
N PRO A 75 2.88 9.10 -1.14
CA PRO A 75 2.30 8.25 -0.12
C PRO A 75 2.15 8.96 1.23
N PHE A 76 1.00 8.78 1.90
CA PHE A 76 0.74 9.29 3.24
C PHE A 76 -0.25 8.39 4.02
N TRP A 77 -0.35 8.56 5.33
CA TRP A 77 -1.29 7.85 6.18
C TRP A 77 -2.63 8.57 6.28
N ILE A 78 -3.71 7.80 6.28
CA ILE A 78 -4.94 8.16 6.99
C ILE A 78 -5.04 7.27 8.23
N ARG A 79 -5.01 7.90 9.41
CA ARG A 79 -5.03 7.22 10.71
C ARG A 79 -6.46 7.06 11.22
N TYR A 80 -7.19 6.10 10.67
CA TYR A 80 -8.58 5.85 11.06
C TYR A 80 -8.77 5.49 12.55
N ALA A 81 -7.75 4.90 13.19
CA ALA A 81 -7.78 4.68 14.65
C ALA A 81 -7.65 5.99 15.47
N GLU A 82 -7.17 7.07 14.84
CA GLU A 82 -6.93 8.39 15.44
C GLU A 82 -7.84 9.44 14.76
N GLY A 83 -9.12 9.11 14.55
CA GLY A 83 -10.10 10.05 14.00
C GLY A 83 -9.95 10.36 12.50
N GLY A 84 -9.11 9.64 11.77
CA GLY A 84 -8.90 9.84 10.33
C GLY A 84 -7.86 10.91 9.98
N GLU A 85 -6.94 11.23 10.90
CA GLU A 85 -5.88 12.22 10.66
C GLU A 85 -5.01 11.85 9.44
N HIS A 86 -4.74 12.83 8.58
CA HIS A 86 -3.79 12.72 7.48
C HIS A 86 -2.37 12.97 8.00
N LYS A 87 -1.42 12.06 7.71
CA LYS A 87 -0.05 12.19 8.21
C LYS A 87 1.00 11.70 7.23
N GLU A 88 2.06 12.48 7.06
CA GLU A 88 3.20 12.10 6.21
C GLU A 88 3.89 10.81 6.66
N LEU A 89 4.47 10.10 5.69
CA LEU A 89 5.45 9.06 5.99
C LEU A 89 6.73 9.70 6.51
N ASN A 90 7.21 9.24 7.67
CA ASN A 90 8.53 9.60 8.13
C ASN A 90 9.63 8.96 7.25
N TYR A 91 10.87 9.43 7.41
CA TYR A 91 12.01 8.98 6.60
C TYR A 91 12.20 7.45 6.60
N ILE A 92 12.07 6.81 7.76
CA ILE A 92 12.23 5.35 7.88
C ILE A 92 11.11 4.60 7.15
N GLN A 93 9.87 5.03 7.32
CA GLN A 93 8.71 4.45 6.63
C GLN A 93 8.82 4.60 5.11
N ARG A 94 9.27 5.77 4.63
CA ARG A 94 9.49 6.03 3.21
C ARG A 94 10.64 5.18 2.64
N LYS A 95 11.75 5.07 3.38
CA LYS A 95 12.95 4.38 2.88
C LYS A 95 12.86 2.85 2.91
N PHE A 96 12.13 2.29 3.88
CA PHE A 96 12.16 0.84 4.14
C PHE A 96 10.81 0.13 4.06
N ALA A 97 9.68 0.86 4.11
CA ALA A 97 8.35 0.24 4.13
C ALA A 97 7.48 0.69 2.95
N TYR A 98 6.78 1.82 3.08
CA TYR A 98 5.66 2.18 2.21
C TYR A 98 6.05 3.10 1.05
N GLY A 99 7.31 3.54 0.99
CA GLY A 99 7.78 4.34 -0.14
C GLY A 99 7.85 3.55 -1.44
N LEU A 100 7.95 4.29 -2.54
CA LEU A 100 8.06 3.77 -3.88
C LEU A 100 9.41 4.17 -4.47
N ASN A 101 10.08 3.22 -5.12
CA ASN A 101 11.14 3.51 -6.07
C ASN A 101 10.49 3.76 -7.44
N THR A 102 10.81 4.91 -8.04
CA THR A 102 10.30 5.33 -9.34
C THR A 102 11.37 5.20 -10.40
N LYS A 103 11.00 4.66 -11.56
CA LYS A 103 11.83 4.66 -12.76
C LYS A 103 11.02 5.20 -13.93
N LYS A 104 11.45 6.32 -14.51
CA LYS A 104 10.85 6.84 -15.75
C LYS A 104 11.10 5.85 -16.89
N LEU A 105 10.03 5.47 -17.59
CA LEU A 105 10.09 4.59 -18.76
C LEU A 105 9.93 5.36 -20.07
N GLY A 106 9.26 6.50 -20.03
CA GLY A 106 9.01 7.37 -21.18
C GLY A 106 8.20 8.59 -20.79
N LYS A 107 7.61 9.27 -21.78
CA LYS A 107 6.67 10.35 -21.53
C LYS A 107 5.44 9.80 -20.81
N ASP A 108 5.05 10.45 -19.71
CA ASP A 108 3.85 10.11 -18.92
C ASP A 108 3.76 8.62 -18.51
N SER A 109 4.91 7.94 -18.37
CA SER A 109 5.00 6.51 -18.09
C SER A 109 6.16 6.17 -17.16
N TYR A 110 5.85 5.55 -16.03
CA TYR A 110 6.78 5.24 -14.94
C TYR A 110 6.56 3.82 -14.41
N GLU A 111 7.65 3.12 -14.08
CA GLU A 111 7.62 1.93 -13.25
C GLU A 111 7.72 2.34 -11.78
N LEU A 112 6.85 1.79 -10.95
CA LEU A 112 6.84 1.97 -9.51
C LEU A 112 7.03 0.62 -8.83
N LYS A 113 7.93 0.56 -7.83
CA LYS A 113 8.15 -0.62 -7.00
C LYS A 113 8.17 -0.23 -5.54
N PHE A 114 7.47 -0.98 -4.69
CA PHE A 114 7.61 -0.79 -3.25
C PHE A 114 9.06 -1.03 -2.81
N VAL A 115 9.56 -0.16 -1.94
CA VAL A 115 10.90 -0.34 -1.34
C VAL A 115 11.00 -1.67 -0.59
N CYS A 116 9.90 -2.13 0.02
CA CYS A 116 9.84 -3.38 0.78
C CYS A 116 9.53 -4.62 -0.07
N TYR A 117 9.04 -4.46 -1.31
CA TYR A 117 8.61 -5.59 -2.14
C TYR A 117 8.76 -5.31 -3.65
N SER A 118 9.99 -5.43 -4.15
CA SER A 118 10.34 -5.11 -5.54
C SER A 118 9.83 -6.12 -6.58
N LYS A 119 9.32 -7.28 -6.16
CA LYS A 119 8.74 -8.31 -7.04
C LYS A 119 7.41 -7.88 -7.65
N LEU A 120 6.67 -6.99 -6.99
CA LEU A 120 5.43 -6.41 -7.50
C LEU A 120 5.75 -5.13 -8.28
N ALA A 121 5.76 -5.23 -9.61
CA ALA A 121 5.88 -4.07 -10.48
C ALA A 121 4.50 -3.42 -10.69
N LEU A 122 4.44 -2.11 -10.45
CA LEU A 122 3.30 -1.26 -10.80
C LEU A 122 3.73 -0.29 -11.90
N TYR A 123 2.78 0.21 -12.67
CA TYR A 123 3.03 1.15 -13.76
C TYR A 123 2.09 2.34 -13.66
N LEU A 124 2.65 3.53 -13.49
CA LEU A 124 1.90 4.76 -13.64
C LEU A 124 1.89 5.15 -15.11
N ARG A 125 0.70 5.24 -15.73
CA ARG A 125 0.55 5.64 -17.13
C ARG A 125 -0.62 6.59 -17.29
N LYS A 126 -0.48 7.54 -18.21
CA LYS A 126 -1.60 8.38 -18.64
C LYS A 126 -2.46 7.61 -19.64
N GLY A 127 -3.75 7.47 -19.34
CA GLY A 127 -4.74 6.84 -20.22
C GLY A 127 -5.23 7.78 -21.33
N ASN A 128 -6.04 7.22 -22.22
CA ASN A 128 -6.67 7.97 -23.31
C ASN A 128 -7.72 8.98 -22.81
N ASP A 129 -8.20 8.81 -21.57
CA ASP A 129 -9.05 9.75 -20.84
C ASP A 129 -8.27 10.98 -20.33
N GLY A 130 -6.95 11.02 -20.52
CA GLY A 130 -6.08 12.08 -20.06
C GLY A 130 -5.76 12.01 -18.56
N ALA A 131 -6.26 11.01 -17.83
CA ALA A 131 -5.97 10.78 -16.43
C ALA A 131 -4.83 9.78 -16.25
N TYR A 132 -4.14 9.88 -15.13
CA TYR A 132 -3.14 8.89 -14.74
C TYR A 132 -3.79 7.72 -14.00
N HIS A 133 -3.32 6.51 -14.30
CA HIS A 133 -3.75 5.27 -13.68
C HIS A 133 -2.54 4.47 -13.22
N VAL A 134 -2.67 3.76 -12.09
CA VAL A 134 -1.66 2.79 -11.63
C VAL A 134 -2.11 1.40 -12.04
N LEU A 135 -1.36 0.77 -12.93
CA LEU A 135 -1.64 -0.56 -13.46
C LEU A 135 -0.70 -1.61 -12.87
N CYS A 136 -1.21 -2.83 -12.69
CA CYS A 136 -0.40 -4.00 -12.39
C CYS A 136 -1.02 -5.25 -13.03
N LYS A 137 -0.30 -6.37 -12.94
CA LYS A 137 -0.87 -7.68 -13.31
C LYS A 137 -1.66 -8.24 -12.13
N ILE A 138 -2.93 -8.57 -12.36
CA ILE A 138 -3.81 -9.28 -11.44
C ILE A 138 -4.42 -10.46 -12.20
N ASN A 139 -4.14 -11.69 -11.80
CA ASN A 139 -4.48 -12.94 -12.50
C ASN A 139 -4.07 -12.92 -13.98
N ASN A 140 -2.83 -12.51 -14.26
CA ASN A 140 -2.27 -12.38 -15.61
C ASN A 140 -3.01 -11.42 -16.54
N ARG A 141 -3.86 -10.53 -15.99
CA ARG A 141 -4.53 -9.44 -16.72
C ARG A 141 -3.97 -8.11 -16.26
N GLU A 142 -3.84 -7.16 -17.19
CA GLU A 142 -3.51 -5.78 -16.83
C GLU A 142 -4.74 -5.13 -16.21
N ALA A 143 -4.59 -4.59 -15.00
CA ALA A 143 -5.68 -4.03 -14.22
C ALA A 143 -5.26 -2.72 -13.56
N VAL A 144 -6.18 -1.76 -13.51
CA VAL A 144 -6.06 -0.56 -12.69
C VAL A 144 -6.21 -0.97 -11.23
N LEU A 145 -5.17 -0.77 -10.44
CA LEU A 145 -5.10 -1.16 -9.04
C LEU A 145 -5.97 -0.23 -8.19
N ASP A 146 -6.85 -0.81 -7.36
CA ASP A 146 -7.63 -0.05 -6.38
C ASP A 146 -7.07 -0.21 -4.96
N ARG A 147 -6.78 -1.46 -4.55
CA ARG A 147 -6.43 -1.81 -3.17
C ARG A 147 -5.38 -2.92 -3.12
N ILE A 148 -4.44 -2.76 -2.21
CA ILE A 148 -3.58 -3.85 -1.71
C ILE A 148 -3.98 -4.11 -0.27
N PHE A 149 -4.30 -5.37 0.06
CA PHE A 149 -4.62 -5.80 1.41
C PHE A 149 -3.61 -6.83 1.90
N VAL A 150 -3.07 -6.64 3.10
CA VAL A 150 -2.07 -7.52 3.71
C VAL A 150 -2.67 -8.20 4.93
N ARG A 151 -2.85 -9.53 4.89
CA ARG A 151 -3.27 -10.31 6.06
C ARG A 151 -2.05 -10.76 6.83
N ILE A 152 -1.96 -10.33 8.09
CA ILE A 152 -0.87 -10.67 9.00
C ILE A 152 -1.45 -11.50 10.15
N GLU A 153 -0.81 -12.62 10.49
CA GLU A 153 -1.16 -13.40 11.67
C GLU A 153 0.10 -13.79 12.43
N GLY A 154 0.32 -13.12 13.58
CA GLY A 154 1.50 -13.32 14.41
C GLY A 154 2.79 -12.76 13.80
N GLY A 155 3.92 -13.30 14.25
CA GLY A 155 5.26 -12.77 13.95
C GLY A 155 5.77 -11.81 15.02
N THR A 156 6.94 -11.22 14.76
CA THR A 156 7.50 -10.18 15.63
C THR A 156 7.18 -8.80 15.06
N PHE A 157 7.35 -7.77 15.89
CA PHE A 157 7.16 -6.39 15.47
C PHE A 157 7.99 -6.00 14.23
N TRP A 158 9.19 -6.58 14.10
CA TRP A 158 10.10 -6.32 12.98
C TRP A 158 9.86 -7.24 11.79
N VAL A 159 9.35 -8.45 12.04
CA VAL A 159 9.14 -9.50 11.05
C VAL A 159 7.74 -10.08 11.22
N PRO A 160 6.70 -9.40 10.69
CA PRO A 160 5.35 -9.92 10.74
C PRO A 160 5.22 -11.17 9.86
N ASN A 161 4.38 -12.11 10.27
CA ASN A 161 4.05 -13.27 9.45
C ASN A 161 2.89 -12.91 8.51
N VAL A 162 3.23 -12.59 7.26
CA VAL A 162 2.24 -12.30 6.21
C VAL A 162 1.68 -13.62 5.67
N LEU A 163 0.39 -13.83 5.88
CA LEU A 163 -0.30 -15.01 5.35
C LEU A 163 -0.52 -14.89 3.84
N TYR A 164 -1.03 -13.74 3.41
CA TYR A 164 -1.21 -13.40 2.00
C TYR A 164 -1.27 -11.88 1.80
N VAL A 165 -0.98 -11.49 0.57
CA VAL A 165 -1.30 -10.18 0.00
C VAL A 165 -2.41 -10.39 -1.02
N GLU A 166 -3.44 -9.55 -0.97
CA GLU A 166 -4.52 -9.49 -1.96
C GLU A 166 -4.40 -8.19 -2.77
N LEU A 167 -4.37 -8.33 -4.09
CA LEU A 167 -4.49 -7.22 -5.03
C LEU A 167 -5.93 -7.20 -5.54
N LYS A 168 -6.57 -6.03 -5.49
CA LYS A 168 -7.90 -5.80 -6.02
C LYS A 168 -7.88 -4.60 -6.94
N GLY A 169 -8.53 -4.72 -8.10
CA GLY A 169 -8.56 -3.69 -9.12
C GLY A 169 -9.63 -3.95 -10.18
N ARG A 170 -9.60 -3.14 -11.23
CA ARG A 170 -10.46 -3.28 -12.42
C ARG A 170 -9.62 -3.66 -13.64
N ASP A 171 -9.99 -4.74 -14.32
CA ASP A 171 -9.37 -5.14 -15.59
C ASP A 171 -9.42 -3.97 -16.58
N ALA A 172 -8.27 -3.61 -17.15
CA ALA A 172 -8.14 -2.38 -17.94
C ALA A 172 -8.91 -2.43 -19.27
N ALA A 173 -9.21 -3.63 -19.79
CA ALA A 173 -9.93 -3.81 -21.03
C ALA A 173 -11.46 -3.86 -20.83
N THR A 174 -11.90 -4.46 -19.72
CA THR A 174 -13.33 -4.77 -19.49
C THR A 174 -13.97 -3.95 -18.38
N GLY A 175 -13.17 -3.28 -17.54
CA GLY A 175 -13.63 -2.56 -16.35
C GLY A 175 -14.15 -3.45 -15.22
N LYS A 176 -14.16 -4.77 -15.40
CA LYS A 176 -14.66 -5.73 -14.40
C LYS A 176 -13.68 -5.85 -13.23
N MET A 177 -14.23 -6.02 -12.03
CA MET A 177 -13.42 -6.27 -10.84
C MET A 177 -12.62 -7.57 -10.99
N VAL A 178 -11.33 -7.51 -10.66
CA VAL A 178 -10.42 -8.65 -10.60
C VAL A 178 -9.67 -8.64 -9.28
N THR A 179 -9.29 -9.82 -8.80
CA THR A 179 -8.62 -9.98 -7.50
C THR A 179 -7.66 -11.16 -7.55
N GLU A 180 -6.45 -10.98 -7.03
CA GLU A 180 -5.42 -12.02 -6.92
C GLU A 180 -4.87 -12.06 -5.49
N ARG A 181 -4.61 -13.27 -4.97
CA ARG A 181 -3.91 -13.46 -3.71
C ARG A 181 -2.60 -14.21 -3.94
N PHE A 182 -1.55 -13.78 -3.26
CA PHE A 182 -0.26 -14.48 -3.25
C PHE A 182 0.39 -14.40 -1.87
N LYS A 183 1.30 -15.33 -1.59
CA LYS A 183 2.16 -15.27 -0.40
C LYS A 183 3.49 -14.60 -0.76
N PRO A 184 3.89 -13.50 -0.11
CA PRO A 184 5.05 -12.69 -0.53
C PRO A 184 6.41 -13.35 -0.27
#